data_AF-A0A9E1Y833-F1
#
_entry.id   AF-A0A9E1Y833-F1
#
_cell.length_a   1.000
_cell.length_b   1.000
_cell.length_c   1.000
_cell.angle_alpha   90.00
_cell.angle_beta   90.00
_cell.angle_gamma   90.00
#
_symmetry.space_group_name_H-M   'P 1'
#
loop_
_entity.id
_entity.type
_entity.pdbx_description
1 polymer ?
#
loop_
_entity_poly.entity_id
_entity_poly.type
_entity_poly.pdbx_seq_one_letter_code
_entity_poly.pdbx_strand_id
1 'polypeptide(L)'
;MKLTPPINAALRVGLFSFIIVGLVSLVFHATKDKIAANEREALLDSLQSVISQDSYDNDLANDVIQLNSYTIYRARKSDVPVAAILTGTTPYGYNGDIGLLMGINMAGEITGVRVLKHRETPGLGDKIEIKKSRWISSFKHKSINDMYTHQWAVKKDGGNFDQFTGATITPRAIVNQVKKTGLFFQHNQQLIFK
;
A
#
# COMPACT_ATOMS: atom_id res chain seq x y z
N MET A 1 -43.02 -5.38 -45.44
CA MET A 1 -43.06 -6.52 -44.50
C MET A 1 -43.20 -5.95 -43.09
N LYS A 2 -44.35 -6.12 -42.41
CA LYS A 2 -44.51 -5.61 -41.03
C LYS A 2 -43.71 -6.50 -40.08
N LEU A 3 -42.73 -5.91 -39.40
CA LEU A 3 -41.93 -6.59 -38.38
C LEU A 3 -42.85 -7.12 -37.27
N THR A 4 -42.62 -8.36 -36.82
CA THR A 4 -43.42 -8.96 -35.75
C THR A 4 -43.16 -8.23 -34.42
N PRO A 5 -44.14 -8.19 -33.49
CA PRO A 5 -43.98 -7.57 -32.17
C PRO A 5 -42.67 -7.91 -31.44
N PRO A 6 -42.19 -9.18 -31.40
CA PRO A 6 -40.92 -9.51 -30.75
C PRO A 6 -39.70 -8.90 -31.44
N ILE A 7 -39.68 -8.78 -32.77
CA ILE A 7 -38.54 -8.21 -33.50
C ILE A 7 -38.44 -6.69 -33.23
N ASN A 8 -39.58 -5.99 -33.16
CA ASN A 8 -39.59 -4.57 -32.82
C ASN A 8 -39.10 -4.30 -31.39
N ALA A 9 -39.43 -5.18 -30.44
CA ALA A 9 -38.92 -5.09 -29.07
C ALA A 9 -37.40 -5.32 -29.04
N ALA A 10 -36.90 -6.35 -29.73
CA ALA A 10 -35.48 -6.64 -29.83
C ALA A 10 -34.67 -5.48 -30.43
N LEU A 11 -35.18 -4.84 -31.50
CA LEU A 11 -34.52 -3.68 -32.12
C LEU A 11 -34.45 -2.47 -31.18
N ARG A 12 -35.51 -2.20 -30.41
CA ARG A 12 -35.52 -1.09 -29.44
C ARG A 12 -34.53 -1.32 -28.31
N VAL A 13 -34.49 -2.54 -27.76
CA VAL A 13 -33.51 -2.91 -26.72
C VAL A 13 -32.09 -2.87 -27.28
N GLY A 14 -31.87 -3.37 -28.50
CA GLY A 14 -30.58 -3.32 -29.18
C GLY A 14 -30.07 -1.89 -29.36
N LEU A 15 -30.93 -0.99 -29.86
CA LEU A 15 -30.60 0.42 -30.03
C LEU A 15 -30.30 1.10 -28.69
N PHE A 16 -31.14 0.86 -27.68
CA PHE A 16 -30.96 1.41 -26.34
C PHE A 16 -29.63 0.95 -25.72
N SER A 17 -29.34 -0.35 -25.78
CA SER A 17 -28.07 -0.92 -25.31
C SER A 17 -26.87 -0.34 -26.06
N PHE A 18 -26.97 -0.18 -27.39
CA PHE A 18 -25.91 0.43 -28.19
C PHE A 18 -25.61 1.87 -27.75
N ILE A 19 -26.65 2.67 -27.51
CA ILE A 19 -26.52 4.05 -27.02
C ILE A 19 -25.85 4.06 -25.63
N ILE A 20 -26.30 3.22 -24.70
CA ILE A 20 -25.70 3.14 -23.36
C ILE A 20 -24.23 2.75 -23.43
N VAL A 21 -23.90 1.68 -24.16
CA VAL A 21 -22.51 1.21 -24.30
C VAL A 21 -21.65 2.28 -24.96
N GLY A 22 -22.16 2.97 -25.98
CA GLY A 22 -21.48 4.08 -26.63
C GLY A 22 -21.17 5.23 -25.67
N LEU A 23 -22.16 5.65 -24.86
CA LEU A 23 -21.98 6.69 -23.85
C LEU A 23 -20.96 6.29 -22.78
N VAL A 24 -21.05 5.07 -22.25
CA VAL A 24 -20.10 4.55 -21.25
C VAL A 24 -18.69 4.48 -21.83
N SER A 25 -18.54 4.01 -23.07
CA SER A 25 -17.25 3.91 -23.75
C SER A 25 -16.60 5.28 -23.98
N LEU A 26 -17.40 6.29 -24.36
CA LEU A 26 -16.94 7.67 -24.53
C LEU A 26 -16.48 8.26 -23.20
N VAL A 27 -17.28 8.13 -22.14
CA VAL A 27 -16.91 8.59 -20.80
C VAL A 27 -15.63 7.91 -20.33
N PHE A 28 -15.52 6.59 -20.48
CA PHE A 28 -14.31 5.84 -20.14
C PHE A 28 -13.07 6.35 -20.89
N HIS A 29 -13.16 6.52 -22.21
CA HIS A 29 -12.03 7.04 -23.00
C HIS A 29 -11.66 8.48 -22.67
N ALA A 30 -12.63 9.32 -22.31
CA ALA A 30 -12.40 10.70 -21.91
C ALA A 30 -11.80 10.83 -20.50
N THR A 31 -12.02 9.85 -19.63
CA THR A 31 -11.60 9.92 -18.20
C THR A 31 -10.40 9.04 -17.86
N LYS A 32 -10.07 8.03 -18.67
CA LYS A 32 -8.97 7.08 -18.39
C LYS A 32 -7.63 7.77 -18.06
N ASP A 33 -7.26 8.82 -18.81
CA ASP A 33 -5.96 9.47 -18.65
C ASP A 33 -5.93 10.30 -17.36
N LYS A 34 -7.06 10.93 -17.01
CA LYS A 34 -7.19 11.68 -15.77
C LYS A 34 -7.20 10.77 -14.54
N ILE A 35 -7.82 9.59 -14.64
CA ILE A 35 -7.76 8.57 -13.59
C ILE A 35 -6.32 8.11 -13.40
N ALA A 36 -5.62 7.77 -14.48
CA ALA A 36 -4.22 7.34 -14.42
C ALA A 36 -3.29 8.43 -13.82
N ALA A 37 -3.51 9.70 -14.17
CA ALA A 37 -2.75 10.81 -13.59
C ALA A 37 -2.99 10.95 -12.08
N ASN A 38 -4.25 10.91 -11.64
CA ASN A 38 -4.60 10.98 -10.21
C ASN A 38 -4.06 9.78 -9.42
N GLU A 39 -4.10 8.57 -10.00
CA GLU A 39 -3.53 7.36 -9.39
C GLU A 39 -2.01 7.48 -9.23
N ARG A 40 -1.32 8.03 -10.23
CA ARG A 40 0.12 8.28 -10.17
C ARG A 40 0.48 9.30 -9.10
N GLU A 41 -0.28 10.39 -8.99
CA GLU A 41 -0.07 11.41 -7.95
C GLU A 41 -0.29 10.83 -6.54
N ALA A 42 -1.39 10.11 -6.33
CA ALA A 42 -1.69 9.45 -5.06
C ALA A 42 -0.61 8.41 -4.67
N LEU A 43 -0.05 7.70 -5.66
CA LEU A 43 1.08 6.81 -5.44
C LEU A 43 2.31 7.60 -4.97
N LEU A 44 2.69 8.66 -5.68
CA LEU A 44 3.86 9.48 -5.33
C LEU A 44 3.73 10.08 -3.93
N ASP A 45 2.57 10.62 -3.58
CA ASP A 45 2.26 11.12 -2.23
C ASP A 45 2.46 10.04 -1.17
N SER A 46 1.99 8.82 -1.47
CA SER A 46 2.15 7.67 -0.58
C SER A 46 3.62 7.32 -0.41
N LEU A 47 4.41 7.27 -1.50
CA LEU A 47 5.85 6.99 -1.44
C LEU A 47 6.59 8.06 -0.63
N GLN A 48 6.36 9.34 -0.90
CA GLN A 48 6.98 10.47 -0.21
C GLN A 48 6.61 10.56 1.28
N SER A 49 5.52 9.92 1.68
CA SER A 49 5.14 9.87 3.10
C SER A 49 6.04 8.96 3.94
N VAL A 50 6.82 8.06 3.32
CA VAL A 50 7.72 7.11 4.00
C VAL A 50 9.20 7.31 3.68
N ILE A 51 9.55 8.16 2.71
CA ILE A 51 10.92 8.52 2.39
C ILE A 51 11.04 10.05 2.19
N SER A 52 12.15 10.66 2.61
CA SER A 52 12.36 12.11 2.38
C SER A 52 12.62 12.38 0.90
N GLN A 53 12.01 13.44 0.34
CA GLN A 53 12.22 13.85 -1.05
C GLN A 53 13.70 14.14 -1.35
N ASP A 54 14.45 14.73 -0.42
CA ASP A 54 15.87 15.09 -0.63
C ASP A 54 16.83 13.89 -0.66
N SER A 55 16.32 12.69 -0.32
CA SER A 55 17.15 11.50 -0.19
C SER A 55 17.38 10.76 -1.52
N TYR A 56 16.59 11.03 -2.56
CA TYR A 56 16.65 10.36 -3.87
C TYR A 56 16.47 11.36 -5.01
N ASP A 57 16.89 10.99 -6.22
CA ASP A 57 16.75 11.80 -7.44
C ASP A 57 16.15 11.04 -8.64
N ASN A 58 15.95 9.72 -8.50
CA ASN A 58 15.31 8.90 -9.53
C ASN A 58 13.77 8.97 -9.49
N ASP A 59 13.13 8.59 -10.60
CA ASP A 59 11.66 8.47 -10.66
C ASP A 59 11.21 7.17 -9.96
N LEU A 60 10.86 7.28 -8.67
CA LEU A 60 10.43 6.15 -7.85
C LEU A 60 9.28 5.35 -8.46
N ALA A 61 8.32 6.02 -9.10
CA ALA A 61 7.13 5.34 -9.63
C ALA A 61 7.47 4.43 -10.82
N ASN A 62 8.56 4.73 -11.53
CA ASN A 62 9.05 3.96 -12.66
C ASN A 62 10.16 2.97 -12.26
N ASP A 63 10.91 3.23 -11.19
CA ASP A 63 11.94 2.32 -10.67
C ASP A 63 11.34 1.28 -9.70
N VAL A 64 10.49 0.41 -10.24
CA VAL A 64 9.72 -0.59 -9.50
C VAL A 64 10.07 -2.02 -9.92
N ILE A 65 10.13 -2.93 -8.95
CA ILE A 65 10.22 -4.37 -9.18
C ILE A 65 9.13 -5.10 -8.39
N GLN A 66 8.74 -6.27 -8.89
CA GLN A 66 7.92 -7.21 -8.13
C GLN A 66 8.81 -8.38 -7.71
N LEU A 67 8.84 -8.64 -6.41
CA LEU A 67 9.56 -9.78 -5.85
C LEU A 67 8.66 -10.49 -4.84
N ASN A 68 8.34 -11.74 -5.13
CA ASN A 68 7.36 -12.55 -4.40
C ASN A 68 6.00 -11.82 -4.33
N SER A 69 5.53 -11.52 -3.11
CA SER A 69 4.28 -10.81 -2.84
C SER A 69 4.48 -9.31 -2.59
N TYR A 70 5.66 -8.77 -2.86
CA TYR A 70 6.02 -7.39 -2.58
C TYR A 70 6.22 -6.61 -3.89
N THR A 71 5.54 -5.48 -4.01
CA THR A 71 5.93 -4.41 -4.93
C THR A 71 6.94 -3.53 -4.23
N ILE A 72 8.08 -3.29 -4.88
CA ILE A 72 9.24 -2.62 -4.29
C ILE A 72 9.63 -1.46 -5.20
N TYR A 73 9.53 -0.24 -4.67
CA TYR A 73 10.00 0.96 -5.33
C TYR A 73 11.41 1.27 -4.83
N ARG A 74 12.35 1.46 -5.75
CA ARG A 74 13.76 1.61 -5.44
C ARG A 74 14.10 3.09 -5.47
N ALA A 75 14.62 3.59 -4.36
CA ALA A 75 15.10 4.95 -4.26
C ALA A 75 16.61 4.97 -4.49
N ARG A 76 17.05 5.81 -5.42
CA ARG A 76 18.45 6.00 -5.80
C ARG A 76 18.79 7.47 -5.75
N LYS A 77 20.05 7.76 -5.42
CA LYS A 77 20.63 9.10 -5.52
C LYS A 77 21.89 9.01 -6.36
N SER A 78 21.91 9.68 -7.49
CA SER A 78 23.00 9.63 -8.46
C SER A 78 23.34 8.18 -8.84
N ASP A 79 22.29 7.40 -9.14
CA ASP A 79 22.31 5.97 -9.49
C ASP A 79 22.70 4.99 -8.35
N VAL A 80 23.08 5.52 -7.18
CA VAL A 80 23.41 4.71 -5.99
C VAL A 80 22.13 4.40 -5.19
N PRO A 81 21.84 3.12 -4.86
CA PRO A 81 20.77 2.75 -3.96
C PRO A 81 20.85 3.46 -2.60
N VAL A 82 19.75 4.11 -2.18
CA VAL A 82 19.65 4.79 -0.87
C VAL A 82 18.58 4.19 0.02
N ALA A 83 17.49 3.68 -0.56
CA ALA A 83 16.40 3.07 0.17
C ALA A 83 15.49 2.22 -0.75
N ALA A 84 14.65 1.40 -0.15
CA ALA A 84 13.56 0.71 -0.83
C ALA A 84 12.24 1.00 -0.10
N ILE A 85 11.16 1.08 -0.86
CA ILE A 85 9.80 1.21 -0.35
C ILE A 85 9.03 -0.04 -0.75
N LEU A 86 8.60 -0.81 0.24
CA LEU A 86 7.92 -2.09 0.04
C LEU A 86 6.44 -1.97 0.39
N THR A 87 5.59 -2.52 -0.47
CA THR A 87 4.16 -2.71 -0.18
C THR A 87 3.93 -4.10 0.41
N GLY A 88 3.38 -4.20 1.61
CA GLY A 88 3.04 -5.47 2.24
C GLY A 88 1.56 -5.51 2.63
N THR A 89 0.90 -6.66 2.49
CA THR A 89 -0.47 -6.85 2.98
C THR A 89 -0.47 -7.93 4.05
N THR A 90 -1.17 -7.67 5.16
CA THR A 90 -1.45 -8.67 6.19
C THR A 90 -2.93 -9.03 6.17
N PRO A 91 -3.29 -10.32 6.07
CA PRO A 91 -4.68 -10.78 6.14
C PRO A 91 -5.21 -10.87 7.57
N TYR A 92 -4.37 -10.56 8.57
CA TYR A 92 -4.67 -10.76 9.98
C TYR A 92 -5.27 -9.53 10.68
N GLY A 93 -5.76 -8.54 9.92
CA GLY A 93 -6.53 -7.43 10.51
C GLY A 93 -7.85 -7.93 11.08
N TYR A 94 -8.44 -7.17 12.00
CA TYR A 94 -9.67 -7.59 12.68
C TYR A 94 -10.85 -7.71 11.72
N ASN A 95 -10.98 -6.78 10.76
CA ASN A 95 -12.05 -6.74 9.76
C ASN A 95 -11.54 -7.04 8.32
N GLY A 96 -10.39 -7.70 8.20
CA GLY A 96 -9.80 -8.13 6.94
C GLY A 96 -8.42 -7.52 6.65
N ASP A 97 -8.05 -7.47 5.38
CA ASP A 97 -6.70 -7.12 4.96
C ASP A 97 -6.29 -5.69 5.34
N ILE A 98 -5.05 -5.55 5.81
CA ILE A 98 -4.40 -4.27 6.02
C ILE A 98 -3.23 -4.16 5.06
N GLY A 99 -3.32 -3.20 4.14
CA GLY A 99 -2.23 -2.83 3.23
C GLY A 99 -1.30 -1.83 3.89
N LEU A 100 0.00 -2.10 3.85
CA LEU A 100 1.06 -1.29 4.42
C LEU A 100 2.05 -0.85 3.34
N LEU A 101 2.62 0.33 3.56
CA LEU A 101 3.76 0.85 2.83
C LEU A 101 4.89 1.08 3.83
N MET A 102 6.08 0.57 3.53
CA MET A 102 7.23 0.61 4.44
C MET A 102 8.48 1.06 3.69
N GLY A 103 9.08 2.17 4.11
CA GLY A 103 10.38 2.63 3.63
C GLY A 103 11.51 2.11 4.53
N ILE A 104 12.59 1.62 3.91
CA ILE A 104 13.78 1.11 4.59
C ILE A 104 15.02 1.64 3.87
N ASN A 105 15.95 2.27 4.60
CA ASN A 105 17.20 2.73 4.00
C ASN A 105 18.23 1.59 3.87
N MET A 106 19.34 1.85 3.17
CA MET A 106 20.40 0.85 2.99
C MET A 106 21.09 0.40 4.29
N ALA A 107 20.98 1.19 5.37
CA ALA A 107 21.48 0.82 6.70
C ALA A 107 20.51 -0.10 7.47
N GLY A 108 19.35 -0.44 6.90
CA GLY A 108 18.33 -1.27 7.54
C GLY A 108 17.51 -0.52 8.58
N GLU A 109 17.48 0.81 8.54
CA GLU A 109 16.61 1.64 9.37
C GLU A 109 15.29 1.90 8.64
N ILE A 110 14.18 1.79 9.38
CA ILE A 110 12.85 2.09 8.87
C ILE A 110 12.68 3.61 8.77
N THR A 111 12.56 4.12 7.54
CA THR A 111 12.37 5.55 7.27
C THR A 111 10.92 5.99 7.50
N GLY A 112 9.96 5.06 7.39
CA GLY A 112 8.57 5.28 7.72
C GLY A 112 7.67 4.09 7.40
N VAL A 113 6.51 4.03 8.06
CA VAL A 113 5.43 3.08 7.77
C VAL A 113 4.11 3.83 7.63
N ARG A 114 3.30 3.44 6.64
CA ARG A 114 1.94 3.94 6.44
C ARG A 114 0.97 2.82 6.15
N VAL A 115 -0.29 3.07 6.46
CA VAL A 115 -1.41 2.22 6.09
C VAL A 115 -1.98 2.75 4.78
N LEU A 116 -2.03 1.90 3.76
CA LEU A 116 -2.61 2.21 2.45
C LEU A 116 -4.11 1.97 2.42
N LYS A 117 -4.57 0.87 3.04
CA LYS A 117 -5.98 0.47 3.10
C LYS A 117 -6.23 -0.43 4.31
N HIS A 118 -7.42 -0.32 4.90
CA HIS A 118 -7.91 -1.24 5.94
C HIS A 118 -9.43 -1.15 6.07
N ARG A 119 -10.03 -2.05 6.86
CA ARG A 119 -11.47 -2.06 7.21
C ARG A 119 -11.74 -2.06 8.72
N GLU A 120 -10.72 -1.75 9.52
CA GLU A 120 -10.79 -1.77 10.97
C GLU A 120 -11.88 -0.84 11.53
N THR A 121 -12.41 -1.19 12.71
CA THR A 121 -13.51 -0.50 13.36
C THR A 121 -13.14 0.95 13.72
N PRO A 122 -13.92 1.96 13.26
CA PRO A 122 -13.71 3.36 13.61
C PRO A 122 -13.68 3.60 15.12
N GLY A 123 -12.73 4.41 15.60
CA GLY A 123 -12.54 4.73 17.02
C GLY A 123 -11.80 3.67 17.84
N LEU A 124 -11.65 2.44 17.32
CA LEU A 124 -10.93 1.35 17.99
C LEU A 124 -9.61 1.02 17.28
N GLY A 125 -9.71 0.43 16.08
CA GLY A 125 -8.57 -0.09 15.32
C GLY A 125 -8.02 0.85 14.26
N ASP A 126 -8.75 1.92 13.93
CA ASP A 126 -8.39 2.93 12.93
C ASP A 126 -7.29 3.91 13.39
N LYS A 127 -6.86 3.82 14.66
CA LYS A 127 -5.71 4.56 15.22
C LYS A 127 -4.37 4.21 14.55
N ILE A 128 -4.37 3.27 13.61
CA ILE A 128 -3.25 2.97 12.72
C ILE A 128 -3.08 4.03 11.62
N GLU A 129 -4.12 4.82 11.34
CA GLU A 129 -4.05 5.92 10.38
C GLU A 129 -3.22 7.08 10.95
N ILE A 130 -2.26 7.57 10.15
CA ILE A 130 -1.37 8.67 10.55
C ILE A 130 -2.13 9.96 10.90
N LYS A 131 -3.32 10.17 10.31
CA LYS A 131 -4.18 11.32 10.57
C LYS A 131 -4.87 11.26 11.94
N LYS A 132 -4.99 10.07 12.54
CA LYS A 132 -5.72 9.84 13.80
C LYS A 132 -4.79 9.66 14.99
N SER A 133 -3.60 9.10 14.79
CA SER A 133 -2.64 8.86 15.87
C SER A 133 -1.21 8.73 15.35
N ARG A 134 -0.24 8.97 16.24
CA ARG A 134 1.20 8.77 15.98
C ARG A 134 1.65 7.32 16.15
N TRP A 135 0.73 6.40 16.44
CA TRP A 135 1.08 4.99 16.70
C TRP A 135 1.90 4.36 15.55
N ILE A 136 1.48 4.56 14.30
CA ILE A 136 2.20 4.03 13.13
C ILE A 136 3.58 4.67 12.93
N SER A 137 3.80 5.88 13.47
CA SER A 137 5.12 6.53 13.44
C SER A 137 6.10 5.91 14.43
N SER A 138 5.65 5.07 15.36
CA SER A 138 6.53 4.39 16.31
C SER A 138 7.53 3.45 15.63
N PHE A 139 7.27 3.01 14.39
CA PHE A 139 8.22 2.20 13.62
C PHE A 139 9.39 3.00 13.05
N LYS A 140 9.25 4.31 12.90
CA LYS A 140 10.29 5.17 12.32
C LYS A 140 11.55 5.12 13.18
N HIS A 141 12.72 5.11 12.54
CA HIS A 141 14.05 5.04 13.18
C HIS A 141 14.37 3.73 13.89
N LYS A 142 13.52 2.70 13.80
CA LYS A 142 13.85 1.36 14.30
C LYS A 142 14.70 0.61 13.29
N SER A 143 15.59 -0.26 13.77
CA SER A 143 16.39 -1.12 12.91
C SER A 143 15.68 -2.43 12.61
N ILE A 144 15.82 -2.93 11.38
CA ILE A 144 15.40 -4.29 11.03
C ILE A 144 16.24 -5.36 11.75
N ASN A 145 17.45 -5.01 12.23
CA ASN A 145 18.26 -5.94 13.03
C ASN A 145 17.64 -6.22 14.40
N ASP A 146 16.84 -5.30 14.94
CA ASP A 146 16.14 -5.48 16.21
C ASP A 146 14.97 -6.47 16.09
N MET A 147 14.58 -6.85 14.87
CA MET A 147 13.41 -7.69 14.61
C MET A 147 13.56 -9.14 15.09
N TYR A 148 14.80 -9.62 15.29
CA TYR A 148 15.06 -10.94 15.86
C TYR A 148 14.84 -10.98 17.39
N THR A 149 14.75 -9.81 18.04
CA THR A 149 14.50 -9.73 19.46
C THR A 149 13.04 -10.07 19.79
N HIS A 150 12.80 -10.57 21.01
CA HIS A 150 11.46 -10.75 21.54
C HIS A 150 10.73 -9.41 21.73
N GLN A 151 11.48 -8.30 21.71
CA GLN A 151 10.94 -6.95 21.87
C GLN A 151 10.14 -6.48 20.64
N TRP A 152 10.26 -7.14 19.48
CA TRP A 152 9.47 -6.86 18.29
C TRP A 152 8.07 -7.51 18.37
N ALA A 153 7.29 -7.09 19.35
CA ALA A 153 5.93 -7.53 19.58
C ALA A 153 5.13 -6.40 20.26
N VAL A 154 3.81 -6.56 20.37
CA VAL A 154 3.02 -5.64 21.19
C VAL A 154 3.33 -5.86 22.68
N LYS A 155 3.15 -4.85 23.53
CA LYS A 155 3.43 -4.92 24.98
C LYS A 155 2.65 -6.04 25.67
N LYS A 156 1.42 -6.31 25.22
CA LYS A 156 0.62 -7.46 25.71
C LYS A 156 1.29 -8.82 25.45
N ASP A 157 2.16 -8.89 24.46
CA ASP A 157 2.91 -10.10 24.07
C ASP A 157 4.38 -10.01 24.51
N GLY A 158 4.73 -9.05 25.38
CA GLY A 158 6.08 -8.88 25.93
C GLY A 158 7.03 -8.01 25.10
N GLY A 159 6.53 -7.30 24.07
CA GLY A 159 7.35 -6.42 23.24
C GLY A 159 7.22 -4.93 23.55
N ASN A 160 7.70 -4.09 22.64
CA ASN A 160 7.82 -2.64 22.83
C ASN A 160 6.68 -1.80 22.21
N PHE A 161 5.80 -2.41 21.41
CA PHE A 161 4.76 -1.66 20.70
C PHE A 161 3.45 -1.59 21.49
N ASP A 162 2.85 -0.41 21.62
CA ASP A 162 1.56 -0.30 22.29
C ASP A 162 0.45 -1.03 21.53
N GLN A 163 -0.46 -1.69 22.25
CA GLN A 163 -1.74 -2.14 21.70
C GLN A 163 -2.84 -1.11 21.96
N PHE A 164 -3.94 -1.17 21.21
CA PHE A 164 -5.12 -0.37 21.50
C PHE A 164 -6.01 -1.08 22.52
N THR A 165 -6.53 -0.33 23.50
CA THR A 165 -7.53 -0.83 24.45
C THR A 165 -8.73 -1.39 23.68
N GLY A 166 -9.07 -2.65 23.92
CA GLY A 166 -10.16 -3.34 23.21
C GLY A 166 -9.88 -3.74 21.76
N ALA A 167 -8.71 -3.43 21.19
CA ALA A 167 -8.34 -3.77 19.82
C ALA A 167 -6.86 -4.17 19.70
N THR A 168 -6.50 -5.35 20.22
CA THR A 168 -5.12 -5.88 20.15
C THR A 168 -4.80 -6.58 18.83
N ILE A 169 -5.80 -7.04 18.08
CA ILE A 169 -5.59 -7.79 16.83
C ILE A 169 -4.91 -6.90 15.77
N THR A 170 -5.40 -5.67 15.57
CA THR A 170 -4.85 -4.74 14.57
C THR A 170 -3.37 -4.39 14.81
N PRO A 171 -2.96 -3.91 16.01
CA PRO A 171 -1.57 -3.57 16.25
C PRO A 171 -0.64 -4.78 16.09
N ARG A 172 -1.07 -5.95 16.56
CA ARG A 172 -0.30 -7.20 16.43
C ARG A 172 -0.10 -7.58 14.96
N ALA A 173 -1.16 -7.50 14.14
CA ALA A 173 -1.09 -7.79 12.72
C ALA A 173 -0.09 -6.89 11.98
N ILE A 174 -0.09 -5.59 12.30
CA ILE A 174 0.83 -4.63 11.70
C ILE A 174 2.27 -4.86 12.18
N VAL A 175 2.50 -5.02 13.49
CA VAL A 175 3.86 -5.28 14.03
C VAL A 175 4.48 -6.52 13.36
N ASN A 176 3.71 -7.59 13.21
CA ASN A 176 4.14 -8.82 12.54
C ASN A 176 4.40 -8.61 11.05
N GLN A 177 3.57 -7.82 10.36
CA GLN A 177 3.76 -7.55 8.94
C GLN A 177 4.98 -6.66 8.67
N VAL A 178 5.22 -5.66 9.51
CA VAL A 178 6.43 -4.84 9.46
C VAL A 178 7.67 -5.70 9.70
N LYS A 179 7.62 -6.62 10.69
CA LYS A 179 8.68 -7.62 10.92
C LYS A 179 8.98 -8.44 9.67
N LYS A 180 7.94 -9.07 9.11
CA LYS A 180 8.05 -9.92 7.92
C LYS A 180 8.65 -9.16 6.74
N THR A 181 8.23 -7.92 6.53
CA THR A 181 8.69 -7.06 5.44
C THR A 181 10.14 -6.61 5.62
N GLY A 182 10.55 -6.24 6.84
CA GLY A 182 11.93 -5.89 7.15
C GLY A 182 12.90 -7.06 6.98
N LEU A 183 12.52 -8.25 7.47
CA LEU A 183 13.31 -9.48 7.28
C LEU A 183 13.39 -9.87 5.79
N PHE A 184 12.31 -9.71 5.04
CA PHE A 184 12.32 -9.92 3.59
C PHE A 184 13.31 -9.00 2.89
N PHE A 185 13.31 -7.70 3.22
CA PHE A 185 14.29 -6.75 2.68
C PHE A 185 15.72 -7.16 3.03
N GLN A 186 15.99 -7.50 4.31
CA GLN A 186 17.31 -7.92 4.77
C GLN A 186 17.87 -9.10 3.97
N HIS A 187 17.05 -10.11 3.71
CA HIS A 187 17.47 -11.31 2.97
C HIS A 187 17.58 -11.10 1.45
N ASN A 188 16.89 -10.10 0.89
CA ASN A 188 16.79 -9.92 -0.57
C ASN A 188 17.44 -8.62 -1.06
N GLN A 189 18.17 -7.88 -0.23
CA GLN A 189 18.73 -6.57 -0.58
C GLN A 189 19.55 -6.59 -1.88
N GLN A 190 20.38 -7.63 -2.09
CA GLN A 190 21.15 -7.79 -3.32
C GLN A 190 20.27 -7.99 -4.56
N LEU A 191 19.18 -8.77 -4.44
CA LEU A 191 18.24 -9.01 -5.54
C LEU A 191 17.41 -7.75 -5.85
N ILE A 192 17.11 -6.95 -4.83
CA ILE A 192 16.32 -5.72 -4.97
C ILE A 192 17.08 -4.70 -5.81
N PHE A 193 18.38 -4.52 -5.55
CA PHE A 193 19.19 -3.48 -6.19
C PHE A 193 20.10 -3.97 -7.31
N LYS A 194 19.90 -5.21 -7.76
CA LYS A 194 20.58 -5.75 -8.94
C LYS A 194 20.23 -4.97 -10.21
#